data_AF-A0A259FU69-F1
#
_entry.id   AF-A0A259FU69-F1
#
_cell.length_a   1.000
_cell.length_b   1.000
_cell.length_c   1.000
_cell.angle_alpha   90.00
_cell.angle_beta   90.00
_cell.angle_gamma   90.00
#
_symmetry.space_group_name_H-M   'P 1'
#
loop_
_entity.id
_entity.type
_entity.pdbx_description
1 polymer ?
#
loop_
_entity_poly.entity_id
_entity_poly.type
_entity_poly.pdbx_seq_one_letter_code
_entity_poly.pdbx_strand_id
1 'polypeptide(L)' 'LNPPDENEEDLLDRAWGLSPQSRLSCQAIVAREDLVIEIPKYSINHAKENH' A
#
# COMPACT_ATOMS: atom_id res chain seq x y z
N LEU A 1 8.66 -1.11 11.03
CA LEU A 1 7.71 -1.93 10.26
C LEU A 1 8.40 -3.21 9.80
N ASN A 2 7.66 -4.30 9.57
CA ASN A 2 8.20 -5.49 8.87
C ASN A 2 8.59 -5.13 7.44
N PRO A 3 9.56 -5.81 6.81
CA PRO A 3 9.79 -5.68 5.36
C PRO A 3 8.54 -6.15 4.58
N PRO A 4 8.28 -5.61 3.37
CA PRO A 4 7.28 -6.16 2.47
C PRO A 4 7.70 -7.57 2.01
N ASP A 5 6.71 -8.44 1.81
CA ASP A 5 6.90 -9.75 1.17
C ASP A 5 6.89 -9.60 -0.37
N GLU A 6 7.48 -10.54 -1.10
CA GLU A 6 7.57 -10.48 -2.58
C GLU A 6 6.21 -10.28 -3.27
N ASN A 7 5.13 -10.89 -2.73
CA ASN A 7 3.78 -10.71 -3.24
C ASN A 7 3.22 -9.29 -3.01
N GLU A 8 3.64 -8.62 -1.93
CA GLU A 8 3.25 -7.24 -1.66
C GLU A 8 3.92 -6.31 -2.67
N GLU A 9 5.19 -6.56 -3.01
CA GLU A 9 5.94 -5.79 -4.00
C GLU A 9 5.32 -5.88 -5.41
N ASP A 10 4.96 -7.09 -5.87
CA ASP A 10 4.30 -7.29 -7.18
C ASP A 10 2.95 -6.55 -7.29
N LEU A 11 2.19 -6.51 -6.19
CA LEU A 11 0.92 -5.77 -6.14
C LEU A 11 1.13 -4.25 -6.08
N LEU A 12 2.19 -3.80 -5.39
CA LEU A 12 2.54 -2.38 -5.28
C LEU A 12 3.05 -1.79 -6.60
N ASP A 13 3.64 -2.59 -7.49
CA ASP A 13 4.02 -2.15 -8.84
C ASP A 13 2.83 -1.64 -9.65
N ARG A 14 1.62 -2.08 -9.31
CA ARG A 14 0.37 -1.66 -9.97
C ARG A 14 -0.29 -0.48 -9.27
N ALA A 15 0.27 0.03 -8.17
CA ALA A 15 -0.30 1.13 -7.40
C ALA A 15 0.02 2.50 -8.03
N TRP A 16 -0.93 3.42 -7.93
CA TRP A 16 -0.73 4.79 -8.41
C TRP A 16 0.02 5.63 -7.37
N GLY A 17 1.06 6.36 -7.79
CA GLY A 17 1.80 7.28 -6.92
C GLY A 17 2.69 6.59 -5.88
N LEU A 18 3.29 5.45 -6.24
CA LEU A 18 4.15 4.65 -5.36
C LEU A 18 5.37 5.47 -4.86
N SER A 19 5.65 5.34 -3.57
CA SER A 19 6.82 5.91 -2.89
C SER A 19 7.64 4.79 -2.24
N PRO A 20 8.92 5.03 -1.88
CA PRO A 20 9.76 4.03 -1.19
C PRO A 20 9.21 3.56 0.17
N GLN A 21 8.25 4.28 0.75
CA GLN A 21 7.60 3.96 2.03
C GLN A 21 6.17 3.42 1.85
N SER A 22 5.72 3.26 0.61
CA SER A 22 4.38 2.74 0.31
C SER A 22 4.24 1.29 0.75
N ARG A 23 3.11 0.97 1.38
CA ARG A 23 2.77 -0.36 1.90
C ARG A 23 1.29 -0.65 1.68
N LEU A 24 0.95 -1.92 1.52
CA LEU A 24 -0.44 -2.35 1.53
C LEU A 24 -0.95 -2.36 2.98
N SER A 25 -1.96 -1.54 3.27
CA SER A 25 -2.47 -1.35 4.62
C SER A 25 -3.00 -2.63 5.28
N CYS A 26 -3.45 -3.61 4.47
CA CYS A 26 -3.90 -4.91 4.95
C CYS A 26 -2.75 -5.84 5.39
N GLN A 27 -1.52 -5.57 4.97
CA GLN A 27 -0.32 -6.37 5.28
C GLN A 27 0.68 -5.63 6.19
N ALA A 28 0.55 -4.31 6.33
CA ALA A 28 1.38 -3.49 7.20
C ALA A 28 1.04 -3.70 8.68
N ILE A 29 1.89 -4.43 9.42
CA ILE A 29 1.72 -4.63 10.86
C ILE A 29 2.55 -3.59 11.61
N VAL A 30 1.86 -2.74 12.38
CA VAL A 30 2.50 -1.71 13.21
C VAL A 30 3.30 -2.38 14.33
N ALA A 31 4.52 -1.89 14.56
CA ALA A 31 5.40 -2.37 15.62
C ALA A 31 5.20 -1.53 16.89
N ARG A 32 6.30 -1.07 17.52
CA ARG A 32 6.26 -0.33 18.78
C ARG A 32 6.30 1.19 18.63
N GLU A 33 6.48 1.67 17.41
CA GLU A 33 6.65 3.09 17.11
C GLU A 33 5.36 3.66 16.54
N ASP A 34 5.02 4.88 16.94
CA ASP A 34 3.90 5.62 16.39
C ASP A 34 4.18 5.99 14.93
N LEU A 35 3.16 5.87 14.08
CA LEU A 35 3.28 6.10 12.64
C LEU A 35 2.25 7.12 12.16
N VAL A 36 2.66 7.97 11.22
CA VAL A 36 1.77 8.82 10.44
C VAL A 36 1.59 8.19 9.07
N ILE A 37 0.34 7.91 8.68
CA ILE A 37 0.02 7.25 7.42
C ILE A 37 -0.67 8.26 6.50
N GLU A 38 -0.09 8.50 5.32
CA GLU A 38 -0.72 9.28 4.27
C GLU A 38 -1.49 8.37 3.31
N ILE A 39 -2.79 8.63 3.13
CA ILE A 39 -3.63 7.88 2.20
C ILE A 39 -3.63 8.60 0.84
N PRO A 40 -3.28 7.92 -0.27
CA PRO A 40 -3.24 8.54 -1.58
C PRO A 40 -4.63 9.03 -2.01
N LYS A 41 -4.65 10.18 -2.71
CA LYS A 41 -5.90 10.83 -3.16
C LYS A 41 -6.71 10.00 -4.17
N TYR A 42 -6.03 9.13 -4.92
CA TYR A 42 -6.64 8.24 -5.90
C TYR A 42 -6.17 6.81 -5.66
N SER A 43 -7.06 5.85 -5.86
CA SER A 43 -6.75 4.42 -5.83
C SER A 43 -7.32 3.75 -7.06
N ILE A 44 -6.58 2.80 -7.62
CA ILE A 44 -7.07 1.96 -8.72
C ILE A 44 -8.02 0.95 -8.09
N ASN A 45 -9.26 0.92 -8.59
CA ASN A 45 -10.28 0.02 -8.10
C ASN A 45 -11.04 -0.56 -9.28
N HIS A 46 -10.48 -1.64 -9.84
CA HIS A 46 -11.06 -2.36 -10.96
C HIS A 46 -12.50 -2.85 -10.71
N ALA A 47 -12.91 -3.09 -9.45
CA ALA A 47 -14.29 -3.49 -9.13
C ALA A 47 -15.28 -2.31 -9.20
N LYS A 48 -14.80 -1.09 -8.91
CA LYS A 48 -15.59 0.15 -8.98
C LYS A 48 -15.54 0.79 -10.37
N GLU A 49 -14.47 0.58 -11.12
CA GLU A 49 -14.22 1.19 -12.43
C GLU A 49 -14.82 0.41 -13.62
N ASN A 50 -15.20 -0.86 -13.46
CA ASN A 50 -15.84 -1.67 -14.51
C ASN A 50 -17.38 -1.54 -14.56
N HIS A 51 -17.91 -0.33 -14.35
CA HIS A 51 -19.35 -0.03 -14.53
C HIS A 51 -19.56 1.17 -15.44
#